data_AF-A0A6G3XPY2-F1
#
_entry.id   AF-A0A6G3XPY2-F1
#
_cell.length_a   1.000
_cell.length_b   1.000
_cell.length_c   1.000
_cell.angle_alpha   90.00
_cell.angle_beta   90.00
_cell.angle_gamma   90.00
#
_symmetry.space_group_name_H-M   'P 1'
#
loop_
_entity.id
_entity.type
_entity.pdbx_description
1 polymer ?
#
loop_
_entity_poly.entity_id
_entity_poly.type
_entity_poly.pdbx_seq_one_letter_code
_entity_poly.pdbx_strand_id
1 'polypeptide(L)'
;NAAIEAMQGDDQAVLAFLEHGQYAAGETDNRIQVTQLHSTGGPGVKSAAEEALNASSAKKLAAFIHSGQYVAENSDDHVRATQLYSTGQGELKAAAQIALHGTPHQLRYFIQAGQYMAVRKDKLTANHTAQIRRLIAESGRVAAKAQERAWTAEKAAAEARNAADEAIKAAGEAKKSAALAEVYATDADNSADAAETSAAQAAQAAATARQAAQAANRDASQAEASAAQAQFSANYASQSAAEAQEASEDAFESALAAGKSHAEAKQAASGAWALAVAILRAEAE
;
A
#
# COMPACT_ATOMS: atom_id res chain seq x y z
N ASN A 1 28.79 -7.25 25.06
CA ASN A 1 27.77 -6.37 24.42
C ASN A 1 28.56 -5.25 23.78
N ALA A 2 28.66 -5.20 22.46
CA ALA A 2 29.71 -4.45 21.75
C ALA A 2 29.72 -2.94 22.05
N ALA A 3 28.54 -2.35 22.32
CA ALA A 3 28.43 -0.96 22.76
C ALA A 3 29.04 -0.74 24.14
N ILE A 4 28.76 -1.65 25.09
CA ILE A 4 29.35 -1.60 26.44
C ILE A 4 30.86 -1.72 26.33
N GLU A 5 31.37 -2.69 25.56
CA GLU A 5 32.81 -2.86 25.27
C GLU A 5 33.47 -1.62 24.66
N ALA A 6 32.78 -0.89 23.78
CA ALA A 6 33.30 0.36 23.22
C ALA A 6 33.36 1.49 24.27
N MET A 7 32.34 1.59 25.12
CA MET A 7 32.35 2.49 26.29
C MET A 7 33.41 2.11 27.33
N GLN A 8 34.01 0.92 27.18
CA GLN A 8 35.10 0.45 28.02
C GLN A 8 36.49 0.90 27.58
N GLY A 9 36.59 1.44 26.37
CA GLY A 9 37.82 1.91 25.75
C GLY A 9 38.04 3.41 25.90
N ASP A 10 38.85 3.96 25.00
CA ASP A 10 39.07 5.40 24.84
C ASP A 10 38.07 6.02 23.84
N ASP A 11 38.11 7.34 23.66
CA ASP A 11 37.22 8.06 22.73
C ASP A 11 37.28 7.51 21.29
N GLN A 12 38.46 6.99 20.89
CA GLN A 12 38.64 6.35 19.60
C GLN A 12 37.86 5.04 19.50
N ALA A 13 37.79 4.24 20.56
CA ALA A 13 36.95 3.04 20.61
C ALA A 13 35.46 3.36 20.48
N VAL A 14 34.99 4.44 21.11
CA VAL A 14 33.59 4.90 21.00
C VAL A 14 33.29 5.40 19.58
N LEU A 15 34.17 6.22 18.99
CA LEU A 15 34.03 6.68 17.61
C LEU A 15 34.02 5.52 16.60
N ALA A 16 34.95 4.57 16.74
CA ALA A 16 35.00 3.39 15.88
C ALA A 16 33.73 2.54 15.98
N PHE A 17 33.15 2.45 17.18
CA PHE A 17 31.86 1.78 17.37
C PHE A 17 30.72 2.53 16.68
N LEU A 18 30.64 3.85 16.81
CA LEU A 18 29.61 4.65 16.14
C LEU A 18 29.76 4.64 14.61
N GLU A 19 30.98 4.61 14.07
CA GLU A 19 31.18 4.59 12.62
C GLU A 19 30.96 3.21 12.00
N HIS A 20 31.31 2.14 12.72
CA HIS A 20 31.36 0.78 12.19
C HIS A 20 30.75 -0.28 13.11
N GLY A 21 31.10 -0.26 14.40
CA GLY A 21 30.70 -1.30 15.36
C GLY A 21 29.20 -1.45 15.54
N GLN A 22 28.42 -0.36 15.47
CA GLN A 22 26.96 -0.40 15.57
C GLN A 22 26.32 -1.22 14.46
N TYR A 23 26.87 -1.16 13.25
CA TYR A 23 26.34 -1.91 12.11
C TYR A 23 26.69 -3.38 12.24
N ALA A 24 27.92 -3.70 12.65
CA ALA A 24 28.36 -5.07 12.89
C ALA A 24 27.53 -5.75 14.00
N ALA A 25 27.23 -5.01 15.08
CA ALA A 25 26.40 -5.49 16.18
C ALA A 25 24.97 -5.86 15.72
N GLY A 26 24.39 -5.09 14.78
CA GLY A 26 23.08 -5.35 14.20
C GLY A 26 23.09 -6.19 12.90
N GLU A 27 24.23 -6.73 12.48
CA GLU A 27 24.36 -7.33 11.14
C GLU A 27 23.42 -8.52 10.95
N THR A 28 23.34 -9.42 11.94
CA THR A 28 22.49 -10.62 11.88
C THR A 28 21.02 -10.24 11.74
N ASP A 29 20.53 -9.32 12.57
CA ASP A 29 19.13 -8.88 12.56
C ASP A 29 18.79 -8.16 11.26
N ASN A 30 19.68 -7.26 10.81
CA ASN A 30 19.53 -6.59 9.52
C ASN A 30 19.48 -7.61 8.38
N ARG A 31 20.35 -8.62 8.38
CA ARG A 31 20.37 -9.66 7.34
C ARG A 31 19.07 -10.47 7.32
N ILE A 32 18.51 -10.79 8.48
CA ILE A 32 17.19 -11.44 8.58
C ILE A 32 16.11 -10.54 7.98
N GLN A 33 16.09 -9.26 8.35
CA GLN A 33 15.10 -8.31 7.82
C GLN A 33 15.22 -8.12 6.31
N VAL A 34 16.43 -7.97 5.77
CA VAL A 34 16.66 -7.88 4.32
C VAL A 34 16.23 -9.17 3.62
N THR A 35 16.48 -10.35 4.21
CA THR A 35 16.02 -11.64 3.66
C THR A 35 14.50 -11.75 3.62
N GLN A 36 13.81 -11.24 4.64
CA GLN A 36 12.36 -11.18 4.67
C GLN A 36 11.83 -10.28 3.54
N LEU A 37 12.40 -9.07 3.40
CA LEU A 37 12.06 -8.13 2.32
C LEU A 37 12.36 -8.70 0.93
N HIS A 38 13.47 -9.42 0.77
CA HIS A 38 13.78 -10.16 -0.45
C HIS A 38 12.73 -11.24 -0.77
N SER A 39 12.11 -11.83 0.25
CA SER A 39 11.09 -12.87 0.04
C SER A 39 9.73 -12.27 -0.32
N THR A 40 9.33 -11.17 0.33
CA THR A 40 7.98 -10.60 0.23
C THR A 40 7.86 -9.39 -0.69
N GLY A 41 8.96 -8.73 -1.04
CA GLY A 41 8.97 -7.49 -1.81
C GLY A 41 8.55 -7.64 -3.28
N GLY A 42 8.30 -6.50 -3.93
CA GLY A 42 8.16 -6.43 -5.38
C GLY A 42 9.49 -6.69 -6.12
N PRO A 43 9.48 -6.88 -7.45
CA PRO A 43 10.68 -7.23 -8.22
C PRO A 43 11.89 -6.32 -7.97
N GLY A 44 11.68 -5.00 -7.92
CA GLY A 44 12.70 -4.01 -7.62
C GLY A 44 13.22 -4.16 -6.18
N VAL A 45 12.32 -4.30 -5.21
CA VAL A 45 12.71 -4.52 -3.79
C VAL A 45 13.53 -5.80 -3.64
N LYS A 46 13.14 -6.88 -4.34
CA LYS A 46 13.88 -8.15 -4.34
C LYS A 46 15.28 -7.96 -4.90
N SER A 47 15.40 -7.35 -6.07
CA SER A 47 16.71 -7.09 -6.69
C SER A 47 17.62 -6.24 -5.79
N ALA A 48 17.08 -5.18 -5.19
CA ALA A 48 17.84 -4.31 -4.28
C ALA A 48 18.21 -5.02 -2.97
N ALA A 49 17.34 -5.88 -2.44
CA ALA A 49 17.64 -6.69 -1.26
C ALA A 49 18.74 -7.71 -1.54
N GLU A 50 18.73 -8.35 -2.72
CA GLU A 50 19.77 -9.28 -3.16
C GLU A 50 21.13 -8.58 -3.26
N GLU A 51 21.18 -7.37 -3.84
CA GLU A 51 22.40 -6.57 -3.89
C GLU A 51 22.93 -6.26 -2.48
N ALA A 52 22.05 -5.88 -1.55
CA ALA A 52 22.42 -5.60 -0.17
C ALA A 52 22.97 -6.84 0.56
N LEU A 53 22.37 -8.01 0.34
CA LEU A 53 22.82 -9.29 0.92
C LEU A 53 24.20 -9.71 0.39
N ASN A 54 24.48 -9.46 -0.89
CA ASN A 54 25.72 -9.83 -1.58
C ASN A 54 26.88 -8.88 -1.30
N ALA A 55 26.61 -7.67 -0.83
CA ALA A 55 27.65 -6.65 -0.67
C ALA A 55 28.58 -6.85 0.56
N SER A 56 28.42 -7.93 1.33
CA SER A 56 29.23 -8.29 2.51
C SER A 56 29.52 -7.08 3.42
N SER A 57 28.51 -6.24 3.67
CA SER A 57 28.65 -5.00 4.41
C SER A 57 27.44 -4.75 5.29
N ALA A 58 27.63 -4.78 6.61
CA ALA A 58 26.60 -4.49 7.60
C ALA A 58 25.98 -3.09 7.41
N LYS A 59 26.80 -2.09 7.03
CA LYS A 59 26.35 -0.73 6.72
C LYS A 59 25.43 -0.69 5.51
N LYS A 60 25.69 -1.50 4.47
CA LYS A 60 24.80 -1.57 3.29
C LYS A 60 23.47 -2.27 3.59
N LEU A 61 23.46 -3.29 4.45
CA LEU A 61 22.21 -3.90 4.93
C LEU A 61 21.34 -2.86 5.65
N ALA A 62 21.93 -2.10 6.59
CA ALA A 62 21.23 -1.04 7.30
C ALA A 62 20.73 0.07 6.35
N ALA A 63 21.56 0.50 5.38
CA ALA A 63 21.17 1.51 4.40
C ALA A 63 19.99 1.05 3.52
N PHE A 64 19.95 -0.22 3.12
CA PHE A 64 18.83 -0.78 2.39
C PHE A 64 17.54 -0.74 3.21
N ILE A 65 17.59 -1.16 4.48
CA ILE A 65 16.42 -1.13 5.38
C ILE A 65 15.93 0.31 5.59
N HIS A 66 16.85 1.26 5.76
CA HIS A 66 16.47 2.63 6.09
C HIS A 66 15.92 3.41 4.89
N SER A 67 16.48 3.25 3.69
CA SER A 67 16.08 4.04 2.52
C SER A 67 15.98 3.23 1.23
N GLY A 68 16.89 2.27 1.00
CA GLY A 68 16.98 1.54 -0.26
C GLY A 68 15.69 0.80 -0.65
N GLN A 69 15.02 0.17 0.33
CA GLN A 69 13.77 -0.54 0.09
C GLN A 69 12.67 0.38 -0.45
N TYR A 70 12.56 1.61 0.04
CA TYR A 70 11.50 2.55 -0.34
C TYR A 70 11.74 3.14 -1.73
N VAL A 71 13.00 3.31 -2.13
CA VAL A 71 13.35 3.73 -3.49
C VAL A 71 13.00 2.64 -4.50
N ALA A 72 13.33 1.39 -4.17
CA ALA A 72 13.01 0.23 -5.00
C ALA A 72 11.49 0.02 -5.09
N GLU A 73 10.78 0.16 -3.97
CA GLU A 73 9.32 0.04 -3.90
C GLU A 73 8.62 1.13 -4.71
N ASN A 74 9.07 2.38 -4.64
CA ASN A 74 8.51 3.46 -5.47
C ASN A 74 8.67 3.15 -6.97
N SER A 75 9.78 2.53 -7.36
CA SER A 75 10.01 2.11 -8.75
C SER A 75 9.04 0.99 -9.15
N ASP A 76 8.83 -0.01 -8.29
CA ASP A 76 7.85 -1.07 -8.49
C ASP A 76 6.42 -0.51 -8.62
N ASP A 77 6.05 0.43 -7.75
CA ASP A 77 4.74 1.08 -7.77
C ASP A 77 4.54 1.90 -9.06
N HIS A 78 5.58 2.57 -9.56
CA HIS A 78 5.52 3.29 -10.84
C HIS A 78 5.26 2.35 -12.01
N VAL A 79 5.96 1.22 -12.06
CA VAL A 79 5.73 0.19 -13.09
C VAL A 79 4.31 -0.33 -13.00
N ARG A 80 3.84 -0.64 -11.78
CA ARG A 80 2.48 -1.15 -11.57
C ARG A 80 1.41 -0.14 -11.97
N ALA A 81 1.56 1.13 -11.58
CA ALA A 81 0.62 2.18 -11.95
C ALA A 81 0.63 2.45 -13.46
N THR A 82 1.79 2.38 -14.12
CA THR A 82 1.90 2.48 -15.58
C THR A 82 1.15 1.36 -16.28
N GLN A 83 1.26 0.13 -15.77
CA GLN A 83 0.50 -1.00 -16.29
C GLN A 83 -1.01 -0.78 -16.14
N LEU A 84 -1.45 -0.35 -14.96
CA LEU A 84 -2.86 -0.04 -14.69
C LEU A 84 -3.40 1.12 -15.53
N TYR A 85 -2.58 2.13 -15.81
CA TYR A 85 -2.93 3.22 -16.73
C TYR A 85 -3.08 2.72 -18.18
N SER A 86 -2.21 1.81 -18.59
CA SER A 86 -2.20 1.28 -19.97
C SER A 86 -3.36 0.32 -20.24
N THR A 87 -3.70 -0.55 -19.29
CA THR A 87 -4.78 -1.54 -19.44
C THR A 87 -6.12 -1.10 -18.86
N GLY A 88 -6.10 -0.13 -17.95
CA GLY A 88 -7.29 0.40 -17.30
C GLY A 88 -8.17 1.21 -18.25
N GLN A 89 -9.42 1.38 -17.84
CA GLN A 89 -10.40 2.23 -18.49
C GLN A 89 -11.05 3.13 -17.44
N GLY A 90 -11.80 4.15 -17.88
CA GLY A 90 -12.59 5.00 -16.99
C GLY A 90 -11.81 5.56 -15.81
N GLU A 91 -12.36 5.36 -14.61
CA GLU A 91 -11.81 5.84 -13.34
C GLU A 91 -10.49 5.17 -13.00
N LEU A 92 -10.31 3.87 -13.29
CA LEU A 92 -9.03 3.20 -13.02
C LEU A 92 -7.88 3.85 -13.80
N LYS A 93 -8.10 4.16 -15.07
CA LYS A 93 -7.10 4.83 -15.90
C LYS A 93 -6.81 6.25 -15.40
N ALA A 94 -7.85 7.02 -15.11
CA ALA A 94 -7.70 8.38 -14.59
C ALA A 94 -6.98 8.40 -13.23
N ALA A 95 -7.35 7.50 -12.32
CA ALA A 95 -6.72 7.38 -11.01
C ALA A 95 -5.23 6.96 -11.11
N ALA A 96 -4.91 6.03 -12.00
CA ALA A 96 -3.52 5.64 -12.26
C ALA A 96 -2.69 6.81 -12.80
N GLN A 97 -3.26 7.61 -13.71
CA GLN A 97 -2.60 8.81 -14.23
C GLN A 97 -2.34 9.84 -13.12
N ILE A 98 -3.34 10.12 -12.28
CA ILE A 98 -3.18 11.04 -11.14
C ILE A 98 -2.08 10.55 -10.20
N ALA A 99 -2.06 9.25 -9.91
CA ALA A 99 -1.06 8.63 -9.04
C ALA A 99 0.37 8.75 -9.62
N LEU A 100 0.53 8.53 -10.93
CA LEU A 100 1.83 8.65 -11.61
C LEU A 100 2.40 10.08 -11.62
N HIS A 101 1.54 11.10 -11.56
CA HIS A 101 1.93 12.51 -11.45
C HIS A 101 1.93 13.02 -10.00
N GLY A 102 1.65 12.13 -9.04
CA GLY A 102 1.58 12.44 -7.62
C GLY A 102 2.92 12.26 -6.91
N THR A 103 2.88 12.39 -5.59
CA THR A 103 4.01 12.05 -4.71
C THR A 103 4.16 10.52 -4.57
N PRO A 104 5.34 10.00 -4.16
CA PRO A 104 5.52 8.58 -3.85
C PRO A 104 4.46 8.03 -2.90
N HIS A 105 4.04 8.82 -1.91
CA HIS A 105 2.98 8.44 -0.98
C HIS A 105 1.62 8.31 -1.68
N GLN A 106 1.26 9.22 -2.59
CA GLN A 106 0.02 9.14 -3.36
C GLN A 106 0.02 7.94 -4.31
N LEU A 107 1.17 7.67 -4.95
CA LEU A 107 1.37 6.52 -5.81
C LEU A 107 1.19 5.21 -5.03
N ARG A 108 1.85 5.10 -3.88
CA ARG A 108 1.73 3.95 -2.99
C ARG A 108 0.30 3.73 -2.52
N TYR A 109 -0.37 4.78 -2.06
CA TYR A 109 -1.76 4.71 -1.63
C TYR A 109 -2.69 4.23 -2.76
N PHE A 110 -2.44 4.70 -3.99
CA PHE A 110 -3.19 4.23 -5.15
C PHE A 110 -2.98 2.73 -5.40
N ILE A 111 -1.74 2.24 -5.38
CA ILE A 111 -1.44 0.82 -5.54
C ILE A 111 -2.07 -0.01 -4.43
N GLN A 112 -2.01 0.43 -3.17
CA GLN A 112 -2.53 -0.35 -2.06
C GLN A 112 -4.07 -0.37 -2.00
N ALA A 113 -4.73 0.78 -2.18
CA ALA A 113 -6.18 0.90 -1.97
C ALA A 113 -6.91 1.62 -3.11
N GLY A 114 -6.30 2.67 -3.68
CA GLY A 114 -6.96 3.54 -4.67
C GLY A 114 -7.41 2.81 -5.94
N GLN A 115 -6.63 1.84 -6.44
CA GLN A 115 -7.00 1.06 -7.63
C GLN A 115 -8.34 0.33 -7.46
N TYR A 116 -8.62 -0.21 -6.27
CA TYR A 116 -9.86 -0.93 -5.99
C TYR A 116 -11.05 0.02 -5.86
N MET A 117 -10.83 1.22 -5.32
CA MET A 117 -11.87 2.26 -5.32
C MET A 117 -12.20 2.74 -6.73
N ALA A 118 -11.19 2.87 -7.59
CA ALA A 118 -11.41 3.23 -8.98
C ALA A 118 -12.19 2.14 -9.74
N VAL A 119 -11.77 0.87 -9.60
CA VAL A 119 -12.52 -0.28 -10.14
C VAL A 119 -13.97 -0.30 -9.63
N ARG A 120 -14.20 -0.05 -8.34
CA ARG A 120 -15.56 0.03 -7.79
C ARG A 120 -16.40 1.07 -8.53
N LYS A 121 -15.87 2.27 -8.78
CA LYS A 121 -16.60 3.32 -9.49
C LYS A 121 -16.89 2.93 -10.94
N ASP A 122 -15.95 2.29 -11.63
CA ASP A 122 -16.17 1.77 -12.99
C ASP A 122 -17.32 0.75 -13.00
N LYS A 123 -17.36 -0.15 -12.01
CA LYS A 123 -18.42 -1.15 -11.88
C LYS A 123 -19.78 -0.56 -11.50
N LEU A 124 -19.81 0.49 -10.67
CA LEU A 124 -21.04 1.23 -10.38
C LEU A 124 -21.57 1.94 -11.63
N THR A 125 -20.68 2.50 -12.45
CA THR A 125 -21.06 3.13 -13.73
C THR A 125 -21.63 2.10 -14.71
N ALA A 126 -21.02 0.91 -14.79
CA ALA A 126 -21.53 -0.20 -15.60
C ALA A 126 -22.90 -0.69 -15.11
N ASN A 127 -23.08 -0.83 -13.78
CA ASN A 127 -24.35 -1.19 -13.17
C ASN A 127 -25.46 -0.19 -13.53
N HIS A 128 -25.20 1.11 -13.36
CA HIS A 128 -26.17 2.15 -13.71
C HIS A 128 -26.52 2.10 -15.20
N THR A 129 -25.51 1.96 -16.07
CA THR A 129 -25.74 1.85 -17.53
C THR A 129 -26.63 0.66 -17.87
N ALA A 130 -26.41 -0.50 -17.25
CA ALA A 130 -27.22 -1.69 -17.45
C ALA A 130 -28.66 -1.50 -16.95
N GLN A 131 -28.86 -0.85 -15.80
CA GLN A 131 -30.19 -0.51 -15.31
C GLN A 131 -30.97 0.41 -16.27
N ILE A 132 -30.31 1.42 -16.84
CA ILE A 132 -30.94 2.30 -17.84
C ILE A 132 -31.31 1.53 -19.11
N ARG A 133 -30.42 0.66 -19.60
CA ARG A 133 -30.70 -0.21 -20.76
C ARG A 133 -31.89 -1.13 -20.51
N ARG A 134 -31.97 -1.73 -19.32
CA ARG A 134 -33.11 -2.53 -18.91
C ARG A 134 -34.41 -1.73 -18.98
N LEU A 135 -34.44 -0.51 -18.42
CA LEU A 135 -35.64 0.33 -18.45
C LEU A 135 -36.06 0.70 -19.88
N ILE A 136 -35.09 0.98 -20.77
CA ILE A 136 -35.35 1.24 -22.18
C ILE A 136 -35.94 0.01 -22.87
N ALA A 137 -35.37 -1.18 -22.63
CA ALA A 137 -35.88 -2.43 -23.18
C ALA A 137 -37.29 -2.77 -22.66
N GLU A 138 -37.54 -2.61 -21.35
CA GLU A 138 -38.87 -2.78 -20.76
C GLU A 138 -39.89 -1.83 -21.40
N SER A 139 -39.51 -0.57 -21.64
CA SER A 139 -40.37 0.42 -22.33
C SER A 139 -40.62 0.03 -23.79
N GLY A 140 -39.59 -0.42 -24.51
CA GLY A 140 -39.69 -0.93 -25.87
C GLY A 140 -40.63 -2.13 -25.97
N ARG A 141 -40.55 -3.06 -25.00
CA ARG A 141 -41.46 -4.21 -24.90
C ARG A 141 -42.91 -3.78 -24.73
N VAL A 142 -43.17 -2.80 -23.86
CA VAL A 142 -44.53 -2.25 -23.65
C VAL A 142 -45.06 -1.62 -24.94
N ALA A 143 -44.24 -0.83 -25.64
CA ALA A 143 -44.62 -0.22 -26.92
C ALA A 143 -44.90 -1.27 -28.01
N ALA A 144 -44.05 -2.31 -28.12
CA ALA A 144 -44.23 -3.40 -29.07
C ALA A 144 -45.52 -4.20 -28.79
N LYS A 145 -45.83 -4.49 -27.52
CA LYS A 145 -47.10 -5.13 -27.14
C LYS A 145 -48.31 -4.24 -27.40
N ALA A 146 -48.19 -2.92 -27.23
CA ALA A 146 -49.25 -2.00 -27.60
C ALA A 146 -49.52 -2.04 -29.11
N GLN A 147 -48.47 -2.09 -29.94
CA GLN A 147 -48.64 -2.23 -31.39
C GLN A 147 -49.17 -3.59 -31.83
N GLU A 148 -48.75 -4.68 -31.19
CA GLU A 148 -49.35 -6.00 -31.42
C GLU A 148 -50.87 -5.95 -31.20
N ARG A 149 -51.33 -5.34 -30.10
CA ARG A 149 -52.76 -5.18 -29.79
C ARG A 149 -53.47 -4.29 -30.81
N ALA A 150 -52.84 -3.20 -31.24
CA ALA A 150 -53.39 -2.32 -32.27
C ALA A 150 -53.58 -3.05 -33.62
N TRP A 151 -52.58 -3.81 -34.06
CA TRP A 151 -52.68 -4.62 -35.28
C TRP A 151 -53.69 -5.76 -35.16
N THR A 152 -53.84 -6.33 -33.96
CA THR A 152 -54.87 -7.34 -33.69
C THR A 152 -56.27 -6.74 -33.79
N ALA A 153 -56.46 -5.50 -33.30
CA ALA A 153 -57.72 -4.77 -33.47
C ALA A 153 -58.00 -4.41 -34.93
N GLU A 154 -56.97 -3.97 -35.68
CA GLU A 154 -57.11 -3.69 -37.13
C GLU A 154 -57.47 -4.94 -37.92
N LYS A 155 -56.86 -6.08 -37.59
CA LYS A 155 -57.22 -7.38 -38.16
C LYS A 155 -58.70 -7.67 -37.94
N ALA A 156 -59.19 -7.54 -36.70
CA ALA A 156 -60.60 -7.79 -36.39
C ALA A 156 -61.55 -6.83 -37.13
N ALA A 157 -61.15 -5.57 -37.31
CA ALA A 157 -61.91 -4.60 -38.09
C ALA A 157 -61.95 -4.95 -39.58
N ALA A 158 -60.83 -5.37 -40.16
CA ALA A 158 -60.74 -5.83 -41.54
C ALA A 158 -61.59 -7.09 -41.79
N GLU A 159 -61.58 -8.05 -40.86
CA GLU A 159 -62.44 -9.24 -40.90
C GLU A 159 -63.92 -8.86 -40.87
N ALA A 160 -64.33 -7.93 -40.00
CA ALA A 160 -65.71 -7.44 -39.93
C ALA A 160 -66.17 -6.74 -41.23
N ARG A 161 -65.24 -6.15 -41.99
CA ARG A 161 -65.50 -5.52 -43.30
C ARG A 161 -65.36 -6.48 -44.49
N ASN A 162 -65.05 -7.77 -44.26
CA ASN A 162 -64.73 -8.75 -45.29
C ASN A 162 -63.51 -8.38 -46.18
N ALA A 163 -62.53 -7.64 -45.62
CA ALA A 163 -61.30 -7.26 -46.32
C ALA A 163 -60.16 -8.26 -45.99
N ALA A 164 -60.15 -9.42 -46.67
CA ALA A 164 -59.26 -10.53 -46.34
C ALA A 164 -57.76 -10.17 -46.43
N ASP A 165 -57.34 -9.44 -47.47
CA ASP A 165 -55.93 -9.07 -47.66
C ASP A 165 -55.44 -8.11 -46.57
N GLU A 166 -56.29 -7.17 -46.13
CA GLU A 166 -56.00 -6.28 -45.00
C GLU A 166 -55.85 -7.06 -43.70
N ALA A 167 -56.75 -8.01 -43.45
CA ALA A 167 -56.69 -8.86 -42.26
C ALA A 167 -55.40 -9.71 -42.23
N ILE A 168 -54.98 -10.28 -43.36
CA ILE A 168 -53.72 -11.03 -43.47
C ILE A 168 -52.51 -10.12 -43.20
N LYS A 169 -52.50 -8.91 -43.78
CA LYS A 169 -51.43 -7.93 -43.56
C LYS A 169 -51.34 -7.51 -42.10
N ALA A 170 -52.47 -7.16 -41.48
CA ALA A 170 -52.53 -6.77 -40.07
C ALA A 170 -52.09 -7.93 -39.16
N ALA A 171 -52.49 -9.17 -39.45
CA ALA A 171 -52.01 -10.35 -38.73
C ALA A 171 -50.49 -10.53 -38.84
N GLY A 172 -49.90 -10.23 -40.00
CA GLY A 172 -48.45 -10.24 -40.19
C GLY A 172 -47.73 -9.19 -39.34
N GLU A 173 -48.23 -7.96 -39.31
CA GLU A 173 -47.65 -6.87 -38.49
C GLU A 173 -47.83 -7.11 -36.99
N ALA A 174 -48.94 -7.71 -36.55
CA ALA A 174 -49.13 -8.16 -35.18
C ALA A 174 -48.05 -9.17 -34.78
N LYS A 175 -47.78 -10.19 -35.61
CA LYS A 175 -46.72 -11.18 -35.36
C LYS A 175 -45.33 -10.55 -35.28
N LYS A 176 -45.00 -9.59 -36.14
CA LYS A 176 -43.72 -8.85 -36.09
C LYS A 176 -43.59 -8.07 -34.79
N SER A 177 -44.66 -7.39 -34.37
CA SER A 177 -44.68 -6.62 -33.12
C SER A 177 -44.53 -7.52 -31.89
N ALA A 178 -45.20 -8.69 -31.89
CA ALA A 178 -45.04 -9.70 -30.85
C ALA A 178 -43.59 -10.22 -30.78
N ALA A 179 -42.98 -10.55 -31.92
CA ALA A 179 -41.58 -10.99 -31.97
C ALA A 179 -40.61 -9.92 -31.46
N LEU A 180 -40.84 -8.65 -31.81
CA LEU A 180 -40.05 -7.53 -31.30
C LEU A 180 -40.21 -7.36 -29.78
N ALA A 181 -41.40 -7.59 -29.23
CA ALA A 181 -41.62 -7.56 -27.78
C ALA A 181 -40.81 -8.66 -27.06
N GLU A 182 -40.67 -9.84 -27.65
CA GLU A 182 -39.83 -10.92 -27.09
C GLU A 182 -38.33 -10.58 -27.13
N VAL A 183 -37.86 -9.93 -28.20
CA VAL A 183 -36.49 -9.40 -28.26
C VAL A 183 -36.24 -8.41 -27.12
N TYR A 184 -37.14 -7.44 -26.92
CA TYR A 184 -37.01 -6.49 -25.82
C TYR A 184 -37.11 -7.14 -24.44
N ALA A 185 -37.87 -8.22 -24.29
CA ALA A 185 -37.89 -8.98 -23.04
C ALA A 185 -36.52 -9.60 -22.75
N THR A 186 -35.93 -10.25 -23.76
CA THR A 186 -34.59 -10.85 -23.66
C THR A 186 -33.51 -9.79 -23.37
N ASP A 187 -33.57 -8.63 -24.03
CA ASP A 187 -32.65 -7.52 -23.79
C ASP A 187 -32.76 -6.95 -22.37
N ALA A 188 -33.98 -6.90 -21.82
CA ALA A 188 -34.22 -6.48 -20.44
C ALA A 188 -33.62 -7.46 -19.44
N ASP A 189 -33.80 -8.76 -19.65
CA ASP A 189 -33.23 -9.81 -18.80
C ASP A 189 -31.69 -9.80 -18.84
N ASN A 190 -31.10 -9.75 -20.04
CA ASN A 190 -29.65 -9.64 -20.20
C ASN A 190 -29.08 -8.39 -19.51
N SER A 191 -29.81 -7.26 -19.57
CA SER A 191 -29.42 -6.03 -18.90
C SER A 191 -29.56 -6.13 -17.37
N ALA A 192 -30.54 -6.88 -16.87
CA ALA A 192 -30.68 -7.18 -15.44
C ALA A 192 -29.49 -8.00 -14.93
N ASP A 193 -29.11 -9.08 -15.62
CA ASP A 193 -27.97 -9.94 -15.27
C ASP A 193 -26.64 -9.16 -15.29
N ALA A 194 -26.47 -8.29 -16.29
CA ALA A 194 -25.29 -7.42 -16.39
C ALA A 194 -25.23 -6.42 -15.22
N ALA A 195 -26.38 -5.88 -14.79
CA ALA A 195 -26.46 -5.00 -13.65
C ALA A 195 -26.10 -5.73 -12.36
N GLU A 196 -26.65 -6.93 -12.12
CA GLU A 196 -26.36 -7.76 -10.95
C GLU A 196 -24.86 -8.11 -10.87
N THR A 197 -24.30 -8.59 -11.99
CA THR A 197 -22.87 -8.91 -12.08
C THR A 197 -21.99 -7.70 -11.75
N SER A 198 -22.34 -6.52 -12.30
CA SER A 198 -21.60 -5.29 -12.05
C SER A 198 -21.70 -4.85 -10.59
N ALA A 199 -22.87 -5.01 -9.95
CA ALA A 199 -23.06 -4.72 -8.54
C ALA A 199 -22.22 -5.65 -7.64
N ALA A 200 -22.20 -6.95 -7.93
CA ALA A 200 -21.38 -7.91 -7.19
C ALA A 200 -19.88 -7.59 -7.30
N GLN A 201 -19.40 -7.27 -8.51
CA GLN A 201 -18.02 -6.85 -8.73
C GLN A 201 -17.67 -5.54 -8.01
N ALA A 202 -18.60 -4.56 -7.99
CA ALA A 202 -18.42 -3.33 -7.22
C ALA A 202 -18.33 -3.60 -5.71
N ALA A 203 -19.17 -4.50 -5.19
CA ALA A 203 -19.15 -4.89 -3.78
C ALA A 203 -17.83 -5.57 -3.40
N GLN A 204 -17.33 -6.48 -4.25
CA GLN A 204 -16.04 -7.12 -4.06
C GLN A 204 -14.89 -6.11 -4.04
N ALA A 205 -14.84 -5.20 -5.02
CA ALA A 205 -13.84 -4.14 -5.07
C ALA A 205 -13.90 -3.25 -3.81
N ALA A 206 -15.10 -2.93 -3.32
CA ALA A 206 -15.30 -2.19 -2.08
C ALA A 206 -14.80 -2.95 -0.83
N ALA A 207 -14.93 -4.27 -0.81
CA ALA A 207 -14.43 -5.11 0.29
C ALA A 207 -12.90 -5.15 0.30
N THR A 208 -12.28 -5.41 -0.85
CA THR A 208 -10.82 -5.40 -0.99
C THR A 208 -10.23 -4.04 -0.62
N ALA A 209 -10.83 -2.95 -1.07
CA ALA A 209 -10.37 -1.61 -0.74
C ALA A 209 -10.46 -1.30 0.77
N ARG A 210 -11.51 -1.78 1.45
CA ARG A 210 -11.65 -1.67 2.91
C ARG A 210 -10.58 -2.47 3.66
N GLN A 211 -10.31 -3.70 3.22
CA GLN A 211 -9.25 -4.53 3.80
C GLN A 211 -7.87 -3.88 3.61
N ALA A 212 -7.59 -3.32 2.43
CA ALA A 212 -6.36 -2.58 2.17
C ALA A 212 -6.21 -1.35 3.07
N ALA A 213 -7.26 -0.55 3.24
CA ALA A 213 -7.24 0.60 4.14
C ALA A 213 -7.01 0.19 5.61
N GLN A 214 -7.63 -0.92 6.05
CA GLN A 214 -7.40 -1.46 7.39
C GLN A 214 -5.97 -1.98 7.58
N ALA A 215 -5.37 -2.60 6.57
CA ALA A 215 -3.96 -3.00 6.60
C ALA A 215 -3.06 -1.76 6.72
N ALA A 216 -3.28 -0.75 5.88
CA ALA A 216 -2.51 0.49 5.93
C ALA A 216 -2.60 1.20 7.29
N ASN A 217 -3.78 1.21 7.92
CA ASN A 217 -3.93 1.77 9.27
C ASN A 217 -3.14 0.99 10.33
N ARG A 218 -3.10 -0.35 10.24
CA ARG A 218 -2.30 -1.18 11.16
C ARG A 218 -0.80 -0.95 10.95
N ASP A 219 -0.37 -0.79 9.71
CA ASP A 219 1.03 -0.51 9.38
C ASP A 219 1.43 0.89 9.88
N ALA A 220 0.54 1.88 9.72
CA ALA A 220 0.74 3.23 10.25
C ALA A 220 0.90 3.24 11.78
N SER A 221 0.01 2.56 12.51
CA SER A 221 0.12 2.47 13.99
C SER A 221 1.41 1.75 14.45
N GLN A 222 1.85 0.73 13.71
CA GLN A 222 3.13 0.06 14.00
C GLN A 222 4.32 0.96 13.71
N ALA A 223 4.28 1.74 12.63
CA ALA A 223 5.30 2.72 12.30
C ALA A 223 5.38 3.83 13.35
N GLU A 224 4.24 4.34 13.83
CA GLU A 224 4.17 5.32 14.92
C GLU A 224 4.78 4.78 16.22
N ALA A 225 4.44 3.54 16.60
CA ALA A 225 5.03 2.90 17.78
C ALA A 225 6.56 2.73 17.64
N SER A 226 7.01 2.32 16.46
CA SER A 226 8.44 2.16 16.16
C SER A 226 9.18 3.50 16.19
N ALA A 227 8.57 4.56 15.65
CA ALA A 227 9.11 5.92 15.68
C ALA A 227 9.19 6.46 17.11
N ALA A 228 8.17 6.23 17.94
CA ALA A 228 8.19 6.61 19.35
C ALA A 228 9.31 5.90 20.13
N GLN A 229 9.51 4.59 19.87
CA GLN A 229 10.60 3.84 20.46
C GLN A 229 11.97 4.36 20.01
N ALA A 230 12.14 4.64 18.71
CA ALA A 230 13.38 5.21 18.19
C ALA A 230 13.68 6.59 18.80
N GLN A 231 12.65 7.44 18.94
CA GLN A 231 12.79 8.75 19.59
C GLN A 231 13.20 8.62 21.05
N PHE A 232 12.59 7.68 21.79
CA PHE A 232 12.99 7.40 23.17
C PHE A 232 14.46 6.98 23.25
N SER A 233 14.88 6.03 22.40
CA SER A 233 16.27 5.57 22.35
C SER A 233 17.25 6.68 21.96
N ALA A 234 16.88 7.56 21.02
CA ALA A 234 17.70 8.71 20.63
C ALA A 234 17.84 9.75 21.74
N ASN A 235 16.75 10.03 22.47
CA ASN A 235 16.77 10.93 23.63
C ASN A 235 17.64 10.35 24.74
N TYR A 236 17.47 9.07 25.05
CA TYR A 236 18.29 8.37 26.04
C TYR A 236 19.78 8.44 25.67
N ALA A 237 20.14 8.11 24.43
CA ALA A 237 21.52 8.19 23.97
C ALA A 237 22.10 9.61 24.05
N SER A 238 21.29 10.63 23.72
CA SER A 238 21.70 12.04 23.79
C SER A 238 21.91 12.51 25.23
N GLN A 239 21.06 12.07 26.16
CA GLN A 239 21.21 12.36 27.58
C GLN A 239 22.47 11.68 28.15
N SER A 240 22.67 10.38 27.85
CA SER A 240 23.88 9.68 28.27
C SER A 240 25.16 10.29 27.69
N ALA A 241 25.11 10.79 26.45
CA ALA A 241 26.25 11.50 25.85
C ALA A 241 26.55 12.83 26.57
N ALA A 242 25.52 13.57 26.99
CA ALA A 242 25.69 14.80 27.77
C ALA A 242 26.30 14.52 29.15
N GLU A 243 25.81 13.50 29.86
CA GLU A 243 26.36 13.05 31.15
C GLU A 243 27.83 12.60 31.00
N ALA A 244 28.16 11.89 29.93
CA ALA A 244 29.54 11.49 29.64
C ALA A 244 30.44 12.69 29.35
N GLN A 245 29.93 13.72 28.67
CA GLN A 245 30.67 14.95 28.40
C GLN A 245 30.94 15.75 29.69
N GLU A 246 29.94 15.89 30.55
CA GLU A 246 30.09 16.54 31.87
C GLU A 246 31.13 15.80 32.73
N ALA A 247 31.04 14.46 32.80
CA ALA A 247 32.04 13.66 33.53
C ALA A 247 33.45 13.78 32.94
N SER A 248 33.58 13.93 31.62
CA SER A 248 34.86 14.16 30.95
C SER A 248 35.44 15.54 31.28
N GLU A 249 34.60 16.57 31.29
CA GLU A 249 34.97 17.94 31.69
C GLU A 249 35.42 17.98 33.15
N ASP A 250 34.68 17.36 34.07
CA ASP A 250 35.04 17.23 35.49
C ASP A 250 36.36 16.48 35.70
N ALA A 251 36.58 15.40 34.94
CA ALA A 251 37.83 14.64 34.98
C ALA A 251 39.02 15.48 34.46
N PHE A 252 38.80 16.28 33.43
CA PHE A 252 39.80 17.19 32.88
C PHE A 252 40.14 18.31 33.88
N GLU A 253 39.14 18.94 34.51
CA GLU A 253 39.36 19.92 35.57
C GLU A 253 40.08 19.32 36.77
N SER A 254 39.70 18.11 37.18
CA SER A 254 40.38 17.35 38.24
C SER A 254 41.84 17.07 37.89
N ALA A 255 42.14 16.74 36.63
CA ALA A 255 43.51 16.52 36.16
C ALA A 255 44.35 17.82 36.17
N LEU A 256 43.75 18.95 35.76
CA LEU A 256 44.39 20.27 35.85
C LEU A 256 44.66 20.69 37.30
N ALA A 257 43.67 20.51 38.18
CA ALA A 257 43.77 20.81 39.60
C ALA A 257 44.78 19.89 40.31
N ALA A 258 44.88 18.64 39.88
CA ALA A 258 45.85 17.68 40.41
C ALA A 258 47.30 18.03 40.06
N GLY A 259 47.57 18.80 38.98
CA GLY A 259 48.90 19.33 38.66
C GLY A 259 50.00 18.28 38.51
N LYS A 260 49.65 17.01 38.29
CA LYS A 260 50.56 15.86 38.37
C LYS A 260 50.64 15.14 37.03
N SER A 261 51.84 14.65 36.72
CA SER A 261 52.25 14.30 35.35
C SER A 261 51.28 13.34 34.65
N HIS A 262 51.17 13.45 33.32
CA HIS A 262 50.36 12.63 32.41
C HIS A 262 50.24 11.12 32.78
N ALA A 263 51.26 10.50 33.41
CA ALA A 263 51.23 9.12 33.85
C ALA A 263 50.20 8.84 34.97
N GLU A 264 50.00 9.77 35.90
CA GLU A 264 49.09 9.59 37.04
C GLU A 264 47.62 9.81 36.64
N ALA A 265 47.37 10.76 35.74
CA ALA A 265 46.02 10.99 35.19
C ALA A 265 45.50 9.77 34.41
N LYS A 266 46.36 9.12 33.61
CA LYS A 266 46.01 7.91 32.87
C LYS A 266 45.67 6.74 33.80
N GLN A 267 46.34 6.63 34.95
CA GLN A 267 46.11 5.59 35.94
C GLN A 267 44.81 5.82 36.72
N ALA A 268 44.50 7.08 37.05
CA ALA A 268 43.25 7.44 37.72
C ALA A 268 42.02 7.23 36.81
N ALA A 269 42.10 7.63 35.54
CA ALA A 269 41.02 7.40 34.57
C ALA A 269 40.75 5.90 34.37
N SER A 270 41.80 5.10 34.22
CA SER A 270 41.69 3.63 34.11
C SER A 270 41.08 3.00 35.38
N GLY A 271 41.39 3.55 36.56
CA GLY A 271 40.88 3.08 37.84
C GLY A 271 39.40 3.44 38.07
N ALA A 272 39.00 4.67 37.78
CA ALA A 272 37.61 5.11 37.89
C ALA A 272 36.70 4.31 36.94
N TRP A 273 37.21 4.06 35.75
CA TRP A 273 36.52 3.28 34.73
C TRP A 273 36.37 1.80 35.15
N ALA A 274 37.41 1.17 35.72
CA ALA A 274 37.31 -0.18 36.30
C ALA A 274 36.34 -0.28 37.50
N LEU A 275 36.23 0.79 38.30
CA LEU A 275 35.32 0.87 39.44
C LEU A 275 33.87 1.03 39.01
N ALA A 276 33.61 1.84 37.99
CA ALA A 276 32.29 1.96 37.37
C ALA A 276 31.82 0.60 36.82
N VAL A 277 32.72 -0.17 36.20
CA VAL A 277 32.41 -1.54 35.74
C VAL A 277 32.21 -2.53 36.88
N ALA A 278 32.97 -2.41 37.98
CA ALA A 278 32.80 -3.26 39.15
C ALA A 278 31.46 -3.00 39.85
N ILE A 279 31.03 -1.75 39.94
CA ILE A 279 29.71 -1.36 40.48
C ILE A 279 28.61 -1.92 39.57
N LEU A 280 28.73 -1.75 38.25
CA LEU A 280 27.80 -2.31 37.27
C LEU A 280 27.71 -3.85 37.30
N ARG A 281 28.78 -4.56 37.67
CA ARG A 281 28.75 -6.03 37.87
C ARG A 281 28.15 -6.43 39.21
N ALA A 282 28.40 -5.66 40.27
CA ALA A 282 27.84 -5.91 41.60
C ALA A 282 26.34 -5.58 41.68
N GLU A 283 25.84 -4.70 40.82
CA GLU A 283 24.41 -4.40 40.67
C GLU A 283 23.66 -5.41 39.77
N ALA A 284 24.38 -6.34 39.13
CA ALA A 284 23.84 -7.38 38.25
C ALA A 284 23.82 -8.80 38.87
N GLU A 285 24.29 -8.96 40.12
CA GLU A 285 24.12 -10.16 40.97
C GLU A 285 22.96 -9.99 41.96
#